data_AF-A0A958KJY8-F1
#
_entry.id   AF-A0A958KJY8-F1
#
_cell.length_a   1.000
_cell.length_b   1.000
_cell.length_c   1.000
_cell.angle_alpha   90.00
_cell.angle_beta   90.00
_cell.angle_gamma   90.00
#
_symmetry.space_group_name_H-M   'P 1'
#
loop_
_entity.id
_entity.type
_entity.pdbx_description
1 polymer ?
#
loop_
_entity_poly.entity_id
_entity_poly.type
_entity_poly.pdbx_seq_one_letter_code
_entity_poly.pdbx_strand_id
1 'polypeptide(L)'
;EIAQGRLEALLNFQTMICDLTGMELANASLLDEGTAAAEAMALCAAVAKGDRRKFFVAASCHPQTIEVVETRAAALDIEVVVGPTAEAKFDDSYFGLLVQYPNSDGRLVDYEQFIAKAKQHGVLAVVAADLLSLTILRPPGEFGADVVVGSSQRFGVPLGFGGPHAAFFATREEHKRHIPGRLIGVSKDSAGKPAYRLSLQTREQHIKRDRATSNICTAQVLLAVMASMYAVYHGPKRLKQMAVRVHAYARLLASGLTRLGFKLCSDAFFDTVCVEVTESQKREIADRARMRGLNLRYFDDGRISVSLDELTTGEEVRRVLEIFSGKGIKAEIMSEPEGVDPLAGQAFERTSAYLTHPVFNTYHSETELLRYLYRLMSKDIALTHSMIPLGSCTMKLNATAEMIPVTWPEFAAMHPFAPRDQAAGYMEMISELERLLCEVTGFAAVSLQPNSGAQGEYAGLLAIRGYHLSRGDRARNVCLIPESAHGTNPASAVMAGMKVIKVKCDESGNIDVDDLKSKAEQHKQELAALMVTYPSTHGVFEESIKEICSTIHDCGGQVYMDGANLNAQVGLCRPGEFGADVAHLNLHKTFCIPHGG
;
A
#
# COMPACT_ATOMS: atom_id res chain seq x y z
N GLU A 1 -23.71 -2.78 13.74
CA GLU A 1 -24.10 -3.01 15.16
C GLU A 1 -23.17 -4.03 15.82
N ILE A 2 -22.95 -5.20 15.20
CA ILE A 2 -22.09 -6.29 15.70
C ILE A 2 -20.60 -6.16 15.29
N ALA A 3 -20.12 -4.92 15.20
CA ALA A 3 -18.79 -4.58 14.67
C ALA A 3 -18.19 -3.31 15.31
N GLN A 4 -18.75 -2.86 16.45
CA GLN A 4 -18.35 -1.58 17.04
C GLN A 4 -16.91 -1.57 17.57
N GLY A 5 -16.37 -2.74 17.93
CA GLY A 5 -14.99 -2.90 18.42
C GLY A 5 -13.97 -2.49 17.37
N ARG A 6 -13.96 -3.17 16.22
CA ARG A 6 -13.03 -2.84 15.14
C ARG A 6 -13.31 -1.48 14.50
N LEU A 7 -14.56 -1.03 14.45
CA LEU A 7 -14.90 0.31 13.97
C LEU A 7 -14.33 1.40 14.88
N GLU A 8 -14.35 1.22 16.20
CA GLU A 8 -13.69 2.13 17.15
C GLU A 8 -12.16 2.12 16.95
N ALA A 9 -11.55 0.94 16.80
CA ALA A 9 -10.11 0.82 16.54
C ALA A 9 -9.66 1.47 15.22
N LEU A 10 -10.49 1.39 14.17
CA LEU A 10 -10.25 2.06 12.89
C LEU A 10 -10.48 3.57 12.99
N LEU A 11 -11.42 4.04 13.82
CA LEU A 11 -11.56 5.46 14.10
C LEU A 11 -10.34 6.00 14.86
N ASN A 12 -9.77 5.21 15.79
CA ASN A 12 -8.50 5.53 16.44
C ASN A 12 -7.38 5.63 15.40
N PHE A 13 -7.31 4.70 14.44
CA PHE A 13 -6.35 4.77 13.33
C PHE A 13 -6.51 6.07 12.54
N GLN A 14 -7.71 6.40 12.09
CA GLN A 14 -7.97 7.66 11.36
C GLN A 14 -7.57 8.90 12.17
N THR A 15 -7.89 8.92 13.46
CA THR A 15 -7.55 10.03 14.36
C THR A 15 -6.05 10.17 14.52
N MET A 16 -5.34 9.05 14.71
CA MET A 16 -3.87 9.01 14.78
C MET A 16 -3.23 9.56 13.50
N ILE A 17 -3.73 9.16 12.33
CA ILE A 17 -3.22 9.64 11.05
C ILE A 17 -3.49 11.14 10.87
N CYS A 18 -4.71 11.62 11.13
CA CYS A 18 -5.03 13.05 11.04
C CYS A 18 -4.10 13.89 11.95
N ASP A 19 -3.98 13.51 13.23
CA ASP A 19 -3.14 14.20 14.20
C ASP A 19 -1.67 14.21 13.79
N LEU A 20 -1.11 13.08 13.33
CA LEU A 20 0.30 13.00 12.97
C LEU A 20 0.62 13.73 11.67
N THR A 21 -0.28 13.71 10.69
CA THR A 21 -0.07 14.33 9.37
C THR A 21 -0.50 15.79 9.29
N GLY A 22 -1.26 16.29 10.28
CA GLY A 22 -1.85 17.63 10.26
C GLY A 22 -3.00 17.77 9.26
N MET A 23 -3.61 16.65 8.86
CA MET A 23 -4.71 16.61 7.89
C MET A 23 -6.07 16.49 8.57
N GLU A 24 -7.13 16.79 7.83
CA GLU A 24 -8.49 16.87 8.37
C GLU A 24 -9.23 15.53 8.34
N LEU A 25 -8.92 14.68 7.34
CA LEU A 25 -9.60 13.42 7.11
C LEU A 25 -8.61 12.32 6.71
N ALA A 26 -8.77 11.12 7.25
CA ALA A 26 -8.01 9.93 6.86
C ALA A 26 -8.93 8.73 6.66
N ASN A 27 -8.56 7.81 5.78
CA ASN A 27 -9.33 6.59 5.51
C ASN A 27 -8.98 5.43 6.48
N ALA A 28 -9.69 4.32 6.36
CA ALA A 28 -9.50 3.10 7.13
C ALA A 28 -8.56 2.10 6.43
N SER A 29 -7.40 2.62 6.02
CA SER A 29 -6.25 1.98 5.34
C SER A 29 -6.34 1.76 3.82
N LEU A 30 -5.16 1.70 3.21
CA LEU A 30 -4.87 1.20 1.86
C LEU A 30 -3.88 0.03 1.93
N LEU A 31 -3.47 -0.48 0.76
CA LEU A 31 -2.74 -1.75 0.63
C LEU A 31 -1.24 -1.64 0.96
N ASP A 32 -0.57 -0.60 0.45
CA ASP A 32 0.85 -0.29 0.68
C ASP A 32 1.12 1.18 0.27
N GLU A 33 2.34 1.67 0.54
CA GLU A 33 2.68 3.07 0.27
C GLU A 33 2.65 3.43 -1.23
N GLY A 34 3.13 2.54 -2.10
CA GLY A 34 3.18 2.78 -3.54
C GLY A 34 1.77 2.92 -4.13
N THR A 35 0.86 2.01 -3.75
CA THR A 35 -0.54 2.07 -4.14
C THR A 35 -1.25 3.26 -3.53
N ALA A 36 -0.94 3.66 -2.28
CA ALA A 36 -1.48 4.89 -1.69
C ALA A 36 -1.04 6.15 -2.46
N ALA A 37 0.21 6.22 -2.90
CA ALA A 37 0.71 7.31 -3.73
C ALA A 37 0.02 7.34 -5.11
N ALA A 38 -0.21 6.18 -5.72
CA ALA A 38 -0.94 6.09 -6.98
C ALA A 38 -2.42 6.51 -6.83
N GLU A 39 -3.06 6.17 -5.72
CA GLU A 39 -4.42 6.65 -5.39
C GLU A 39 -4.43 8.17 -5.14
N ALA A 40 -3.35 8.73 -4.59
CA ALA A 40 -3.24 10.18 -4.40
C ALA A 40 -3.14 10.90 -5.75
N MET A 41 -2.36 10.36 -6.69
CA MET A 41 -2.34 10.84 -8.08
C MET A 41 -3.74 10.79 -8.71
N ALA A 42 -4.49 9.69 -8.53
CA ALA A 42 -5.84 9.55 -9.05
C ALA A 42 -6.82 10.57 -8.43
N LEU A 43 -6.73 10.81 -7.12
CA LEU A 43 -7.50 11.85 -6.44
C LEU A 43 -7.16 13.23 -7.01
N CYS A 44 -5.88 13.56 -7.18
CA CYS A 44 -5.46 14.83 -7.76
C CYS A 44 -6.00 15.02 -9.18
N ALA A 45 -5.93 13.98 -10.02
CA ALA A 45 -6.48 14.02 -11.37
C ALA A 45 -8.01 14.23 -11.38
N ALA A 46 -8.74 13.63 -10.43
CA ALA A 46 -10.19 13.75 -10.33
C ALA A 46 -10.65 15.14 -9.82
N VAL A 47 -9.81 15.85 -9.07
CA VAL A 47 -10.12 17.15 -8.46
C VAL A 47 -9.59 18.33 -9.29
N ALA A 48 -8.50 18.12 -10.03
CA ALA A 48 -7.89 19.18 -10.83
C ALA A 48 -8.83 19.74 -11.89
N LYS A 49 -8.68 21.04 -12.18
CA LYS A 49 -9.48 21.75 -13.17
C LYS A 49 -8.76 21.81 -14.51
N GLY A 50 -9.50 21.61 -15.60
CA GLY A 50 -8.97 21.63 -16.96
C GLY A 50 -8.42 20.27 -17.39
N ASP A 51 -8.07 20.16 -18.67
CA ASP A 51 -7.51 18.94 -19.25
C ASP A 51 -5.98 18.91 -19.00
N ARG A 52 -5.61 18.44 -17.80
CA ARG A 52 -4.24 18.36 -17.32
C ARG A 52 -3.78 16.92 -17.33
N ARG A 53 -2.58 16.65 -17.84
CA ARG A 53 -2.08 15.27 -18.05
C ARG A 53 -0.76 14.97 -17.36
N LYS A 54 -0.08 15.97 -16.78
CA LYS A 54 1.23 15.77 -16.15
C LYS A 54 1.14 15.64 -14.64
N PHE A 55 1.87 14.67 -14.11
CA PHE A 55 2.08 14.47 -12.67
C PHE A 55 3.58 14.46 -12.38
N PHE A 56 4.05 15.37 -11.54
CA PHE A 56 5.47 15.41 -11.17
C PHE A 56 5.75 14.44 -10.03
N VAL A 57 6.84 13.68 -10.11
CA VAL A 57 7.30 12.82 -9.02
C VAL A 57 8.75 13.16 -8.71
N ALA A 58 9.03 13.49 -7.45
CA ALA A 58 10.40 13.72 -7.03
C ALA A 58 11.22 12.42 -7.17
N ALA A 59 12.38 12.51 -7.83
CA ALA A 59 13.32 11.38 -7.95
C ALA A 59 13.86 10.89 -6.59
N SER A 60 13.62 11.65 -5.52
CA SER A 60 13.97 11.31 -4.14
C SER A 60 12.89 10.49 -3.41
N CYS A 61 11.77 10.18 -4.04
CA CYS A 61 10.81 9.20 -3.55
C CYS A 61 11.41 7.78 -3.54
N HIS A 62 10.79 6.86 -2.80
CA HIS A 62 11.20 5.47 -2.86
C HIS A 62 11.02 4.89 -4.28
N PRO A 63 12.00 4.13 -4.80
CA PRO A 63 11.98 3.67 -6.19
C PRO A 63 10.74 2.84 -6.52
N GLN A 64 10.32 1.95 -5.61
CA GLN A 64 9.10 1.16 -5.77
C GLN A 64 7.82 2.01 -5.75
N THR A 65 7.82 3.15 -5.04
CA THR A 65 6.70 4.10 -5.05
C THR A 65 6.59 4.77 -6.42
N ILE A 66 7.73 5.17 -7.00
CA ILE A 66 7.79 5.76 -8.35
C ILE A 66 7.25 4.76 -9.38
N GLU A 67 7.75 3.52 -9.37
CA GLU A 67 7.37 2.47 -10.33
C GLU A 67 5.86 2.13 -10.27
N VAL A 68 5.28 2.07 -9.07
CA VAL A 68 3.83 1.84 -8.91
C VAL A 68 3.00 3.03 -9.44
N VAL A 69 3.45 4.27 -9.21
CA VAL A 69 2.79 5.47 -9.74
C VAL A 69 2.87 5.51 -11.26
N GLU A 70 4.04 5.26 -11.84
CA GLU A 70 4.25 5.19 -13.30
C GLU A 70 3.39 4.10 -13.93
N THR A 71 3.34 2.92 -13.31
CA THR A 71 2.51 1.80 -13.77
C THR A 71 1.02 2.16 -13.77
N ARG A 72 0.54 2.88 -12.75
CA ARG A 72 -0.85 3.37 -12.69
C ARG A 72 -1.12 4.44 -13.74
N ALA A 73 -0.18 5.36 -13.93
CA ALA A 73 -0.30 6.47 -14.86
C ALA A 73 -0.33 6.01 -16.33
N ALA A 74 0.53 5.04 -16.68
CA ALA A 74 0.66 4.53 -18.05
C ALA A 74 -0.62 3.87 -18.58
N ALA A 75 -1.50 3.37 -17.70
CA ALA A 75 -2.80 2.83 -18.06
C ALA A 75 -3.84 3.92 -18.34
N LEU A 76 -3.67 5.12 -17.78
CA LEU A 76 -4.64 6.22 -17.81
C LEU A 76 -4.21 7.38 -18.73
N ASP A 77 -3.19 7.17 -19.56
CA ASP A 77 -2.57 8.19 -20.41
C ASP A 77 -2.16 9.45 -19.62
N ILE A 78 -1.61 9.24 -18.42
CA ILE A 78 -1.01 10.28 -17.58
C ILE A 78 0.51 10.29 -17.81
N GLU A 79 1.06 11.47 -18.08
CA GLU A 79 2.51 11.68 -18.20
C GLU A 79 3.11 11.89 -16.82
N VAL A 80 3.93 10.93 -16.35
CA VAL A 80 4.71 11.08 -15.12
C VAL A 80 6.06 11.71 -15.45
N VAL A 81 6.37 12.82 -14.80
CA VAL A 81 7.66 13.51 -14.94
C VAL A 81 8.46 13.29 -13.67
N VAL A 82 9.40 12.35 -13.72
CA VAL A 82 10.32 12.08 -12.61
C VAL A 82 11.54 13.00 -12.69
N GLY A 83 11.86 13.71 -11.61
CA GLY A 83 13.06 14.55 -11.60
C GLY A 83 13.42 15.18 -10.26
N PRO A 84 14.57 15.89 -10.19
CA PRO A 84 14.94 16.67 -9.02
C PRO A 84 13.96 17.82 -8.79
N THR A 85 13.58 18.06 -7.53
CA THR A 85 12.65 19.17 -7.19
C THR A 85 13.21 20.55 -7.56
N ALA A 86 14.53 20.71 -7.56
CA ALA A 86 15.19 21.96 -7.99
C ALA A 86 15.02 22.28 -9.49
N GLU A 87 14.76 21.26 -10.31
CA GLU A 87 14.61 21.40 -11.76
C GLU A 87 13.14 21.44 -12.21
N ALA A 88 12.21 21.20 -11.28
CA ALA A 88 10.78 21.17 -11.57
C ALA A 88 10.29 22.54 -12.04
N LYS A 89 9.58 22.54 -13.18
CA LYS A 89 8.92 23.71 -13.75
C LYS A 89 7.46 23.39 -13.94
N PHE A 90 6.62 24.05 -13.15
CA PHE A 90 5.17 23.88 -13.22
C PHE A 90 4.56 24.86 -14.21
N ASP A 91 3.61 24.37 -14.98
CA ASP A 91 2.74 25.11 -15.87
C ASP A 91 1.32 24.54 -15.76
N ASP A 92 0.40 25.01 -16.59
CA ASP A 92 -1.01 24.60 -16.54
C ASP A 92 -1.27 23.13 -16.96
N SER A 93 -0.25 22.41 -17.46
CA SER A 93 -0.38 20.99 -17.83
C SER A 93 -0.26 20.03 -16.64
N TYR A 94 0.28 20.50 -15.51
CA TYR A 94 0.46 19.70 -14.29
C TYR A 94 -0.77 19.75 -13.39
N PHE A 95 -1.26 18.59 -12.94
CA PHE A 95 -2.37 18.53 -11.98
C PHE A 95 -1.93 18.22 -10.55
N GLY A 96 -0.76 17.60 -10.38
CA GLY A 96 -0.26 17.26 -9.06
C GLY A 96 1.24 17.01 -9.04
N LEU A 97 1.77 16.92 -7.81
CA LEU A 97 3.14 16.51 -7.53
C LEU A 97 3.18 15.50 -6.37
N LEU A 98 4.22 14.67 -6.34
CA LEU A 98 4.56 13.77 -5.24
C LEU A 98 5.99 14.04 -4.75
N VAL A 99 6.15 14.26 -3.46
CA VAL A 99 7.45 14.34 -2.76
C VAL A 99 7.47 13.38 -1.56
N GLN A 100 8.66 13.01 -1.09
CA GLN A 100 8.87 12.15 0.07
C GLN A 100 9.45 12.94 1.25
N TYR A 101 8.99 12.68 2.47
CA TYR A 101 9.38 13.41 3.68
C TYR A 101 9.51 12.47 4.91
N PRO A 102 10.73 12.11 5.34
CA PRO A 102 12.04 12.39 4.73
C PRO A 102 12.23 11.73 3.36
N ASN A 103 13.20 12.18 2.57
CA ASN A 103 13.52 11.55 1.29
C ASN A 103 14.04 10.11 1.44
N SER A 104 14.03 9.35 0.35
CA SER A 104 14.48 7.96 0.30
C SER A 104 15.94 7.77 0.75
N ASP A 105 16.79 8.77 0.56
CA ASP A 105 18.19 8.78 1.03
C ASP A 105 18.37 9.36 2.46
N GLY A 106 17.26 9.68 3.13
CA GLY A 106 17.23 10.26 4.47
C GLY A 106 17.24 11.78 4.51
N ARG A 107 17.50 12.47 3.39
CA ARG A 107 17.57 13.94 3.37
C ARG A 107 16.23 14.56 3.78
N LEU A 108 16.28 15.49 4.69
CA LEU A 108 15.15 16.34 5.05
C LEU A 108 15.17 17.63 4.21
N VAL A 109 14.06 17.93 3.54
CA VAL A 109 13.91 19.10 2.66
C VAL A 109 12.69 19.90 3.09
N ASP A 110 12.85 21.22 3.19
CA ASP A 110 11.72 22.11 3.43
C ASP A 110 10.96 22.35 2.12
N TYR A 111 9.82 21.67 1.97
CA TYR A 111 9.02 21.74 0.75
C TYR A 111 8.03 22.91 0.72
N GLU A 112 7.93 23.74 1.76
CA GLU A 112 6.91 24.79 1.86
C GLU A 112 6.92 25.73 0.64
N GLN A 113 8.09 26.27 0.29
CA GLN A 113 8.22 27.17 -0.86
C GLN A 113 8.01 26.45 -2.20
N PHE A 114 8.43 25.19 -2.30
CA PHE A 114 8.27 24.38 -3.49
C PHE A 114 6.78 24.10 -3.77
N ILE A 115 6.05 23.67 -2.74
CA ILE A 115 4.61 23.45 -2.79
C ILE A 115 3.86 24.75 -3.08
N ALA A 116 4.22 25.85 -2.42
CA ALA A 116 3.59 27.16 -2.67
C ALA A 116 3.72 27.60 -4.14
N LYS A 117 4.90 27.41 -4.76
CA LYS A 117 5.11 27.71 -6.20
C LYS A 117 4.28 26.81 -7.11
N ALA A 118 4.16 25.52 -6.79
CA ALA A 118 3.32 24.61 -7.57
C ALA A 118 1.84 25.01 -7.48
N LYS A 119 1.37 25.36 -6.28
CA LYS A 119 -0.01 25.78 -6.04
C LYS A 119 -0.43 27.04 -6.79
N GLN A 120 0.51 27.95 -7.11
CA GLN A 120 0.24 29.10 -7.98
C GLN A 120 -0.27 28.70 -9.38
N HIS A 121 0.04 27.48 -9.83
CA HIS A 121 -0.42 26.90 -11.09
C HIS A 121 -1.62 25.94 -10.90
N GLY A 122 -2.19 25.86 -9.69
CA GLY A 122 -3.27 24.93 -9.37
C GLY A 122 -2.85 23.47 -9.24
N VAL A 123 -1.55 23.20 -9.06
CA VAL A 123 -1.00 21.85 -8.82
C VAL A 123 -1.25 21.43 -7.38
N LEU A 124 -1.84 20.25 -7.17
CA LEU A 124 -2.06 19.66 -5.85
C LEU A 124 -0.80 18.97 -5.32
N ALA A 125 -0.52 19.10 -4.02
CA ALA A 125 0.68 18.55 -3.41
C ALA A 125 0.42 17.27 -2.62
N VAL A 126 1.05 16.18 -3.03
CA VAL A 126 1.08 14.89 -2.31
C VAL A 126 2.42 14.74 -1.60
N VAL A 127 2.38 14.35 -0.32
CA VAL A 127 3.57 14.05 0.48
C VAL A 127 3.51 12.62 1.00
N ALA A 128 4.44 11.77 0.59
CA ALA A 128 4.67 10.47 1.21
C ALA A 128 5.54 10.65 2.47
N ALA A 129 5.03 10.29 3.65
CA ALA A 129 5.64 10.62 4.93
C ALA A 129 5.74 9.44 5.90
N ASP A 130 6.71 9.52 6.83
CA ASP A 130 6.94 8.51 7.86
C ASP A 130 6.33 8.92 9.21
N LEU A 131 5.42 8.12 9.76
CA LEU A 131 4.68 8.46 10.99
C LEU A 131 5.56 8.64 12.23
N LEU A 132 6.66 7.90 12.37
CA LEU A 132 7.55 8.04 13.52
C LEU A 132 8.32 9.37 13.42
N SER A 133 8.79 9.71 12.23
CA SER A 133 9.46 10.99 11.98
C SER A 133 8.54 12.17 12.31
N LEU A 134 7.25 12.08 11.95
CA LEU A 134 6.26 13.14 12.20
C LEU A 134 5.97 13.36 13.69
N THR A 135 6.43 12.51 14.60
CA THR A 135 6.30 12.78 16.05
C THR A 135 7.22 13.92 16.53
N ILE A 136 8.28 14.22 15.78
CA ILE A 136 9.24 15.30 16.06
C ILE A 136 9.39 16.30 14.90
N LEU A 137 8.95 15.93 13.69
CA LEU A 137 9.00 16.78 12.50
C LEU A 137 7.69 17.54 12.25
N ARG A 138 7.78 18.80 11.82
CA ARG A 138 6.65 19.62 11.33
C ARG A 138 5.87 18.79 10.29
N PRO A 139 4.58 18.54 10.51
CA PRO A 139 3.83 17.62 9.66
C PRO A 139 3.38 18.27 8.33
N PRO A 140 3.15 17.47 7.27
CA PRO A 140 2.88 18.01 5.93
C PRO A 140 1.66 18.91 5.80
N GLY A 141 0.63 18.72 6.62
CA GLY A 141 -0.54 19.61 6.65
C GLY A 141 -0.18 21.06 7.01
N GLU A 142 0.88 21.28 7.79
CA GLU A 142 1.32 22.61 8.23
C GLU A 142 2.14 23.38 7.18
N PHE A 143 2.73 22.68 6.19
CA PHE A 143 3.49 23.30 5.10
C PHE A 143 2.82 23.16 3.73
N GLY A 144 1.51 22.90 3.73
CA GLY A 144 0.66 23.06 2.55
C GLY A 144 0.40 21.80 1.73
N ALA A 145 0.64 20.59 2.24
CA ALA A 145 0.20 19.36 1.56
C ALA A 145 -1.32 19.32 1.37
N ASP A 146 -1.80 18.71 0.28
CA ASP A 146 -3.23 18.45 0.02
C ASP A 146 -3.60 17.00 0.31
N VAL A 147 -2.65 16.09 0.10
CA VAL A 147 -2.75 14.67 0.44
C VAL A 147 -1.46 14.21 1.11
N VAL A 148 -1.58 13.38 2.15
CA VAL A 148 -0.44 12.75 2.84
C VAL A 148 -0.66 11.24 2.85
N VAL A 149 0.35 10.50 2.40
CA VAL A 149 0.32 9.03 2.30
C VAL A 149 1.55 8.44 2.97
N GLY A 150 1.55 7.13 3.20
CA GLY A 150 2.72 6.42 3.72
C GLY A 150 2.33 5.08 4.32
N SER A 151 3.31 4.40 4.91
CA SER A 151 3.10 3.16 5.66
C SER A 151 2.97 3.41 7.16
N SER A 152 2.08 2.67 7.83
CA SER A 152 2.04 2.60 9.30
C SER A 152 2.83 1.40 9.86
N GLN A 153 3.66 0.73 9.05
CA GLN A 153 4.36 -0.51 9.43
C GLN A 153 5.16 -0.38 10.72
N ARG A 154 5.98 0.67 10.84
CA ARG A 154 6.87 0.85 11.99
C ARG A 154 6.15 1.19 13.29
N PHE A 155 4.82 1.25 13.29
CA PHE A 155 4.00 1.30 14.49
C PHE A 155 3.58 -0.11 14.91
N GLY A 156 4.57 -0.92 15.31
CA GLY A 156 4.34 -2.22 15.93
C GLY A 156 3.87 -3.34 14.99
N VAL A 157 4.10 -3.23 13.68
CA VAL A 157 3.82 -4.31 12.71
C VAL A 157 5.14 -4.90 12.21
N PRO A 158 5.31 -6.24 12.12
CA PRO A 158 6.55 -6.84 11.62
C PRO A 158 6.90 -6.46 10.16
N LEU A 159 8.16 -6.63 9.76
CA LEU A 159 8.61 -6.36 8.39
C LEU A 159 7.94 -7.27 7.35
N GLY A 160 7.75 -8.55 7.69
CA GLY A 160 6.95 -9.52 6.94
C GLY A 160 7.40 -9.75 5.49
N PHE A 161 8.68 -9.52 5.18
CA PHE A 161 9.21 -9.58 3.81
C PHE A 161 8.39 -8.77 2.79
N GLY A 162 7.79 -7.67 3.24
CA GLY A 162 7.00 -6.75 2.41
C GLY A 162 5.56 -6.53 2.88
N GLY A 163 5.03 -7.36 3.78
CA GLY A 163 3.69 -7.13 4.32
C GLY A 163 3.13 -8.29 5.14
N PRO A 164 1.85 -8.17 5.55
CA PRO A 164 0.94 -7.05 5.25
C PRO A 164 1.20 -5.83 6.15
N HIS A 165 1.03 -4.62 5.61
CA HIS A 165 1.11 -3.35 6.34
C HIS A 165 -0.03 -2.43 5.93
N ALA A 166 -0.64 -1.73 6.89
CA ALA A 166 -1.63 -0.71 6.55
C ALA A 166 -0.94 0.55 6.02
N ALA A 167 -1.20 0.89 4.76
CA ALA A 167 -0.90 2.23 4.29
C ALA A 167 -1.96 3.21 4.77
N PHE A 168 -1.55 4.43 5.06
CA PHE A 168 -2.47 5.51 5.41
C PHE A 168 -2.65 6.48 4.24
N PHE A 169 -3.82 7.10 4.19
CA PHE A 169 -4.16 8.14 3.24
C PHE A 169 -4.96 9.22 3.95
N ALA A 170 -4.42 10.43 3.99
CA ALA A 170 -5.03 11.58 4.62
C ALA A 170 -5.13 12.77 3.67
N THR A 171 -6.18 13.56 3.78
CA THR A 171 -6.49 14.64 2.85
C THR A 171 -7.28 15.76 3.55
N ARG A 172 -7.45 16.89 2.86
CA ARG A 172 -8.39 17.96 3.25
C ARG A 172 -9.84 17.48 3.16
N GLU A 173 -10.70 18.00 4.03
CA GLU A 173 -12.14 17.66 4.11
C GLU A 173 -12.87 17.98 2.80
N GLU A 174 -12.42 19.00 2.06
CA GLU A 174 -12.99 19.34 0.74
C GLU A 174 -12.87 18.20 -0.29
N HIS A 175 -11.90 17.29 -0.14
CA HIS A 175 -11.68 16.16 -1.03
C HIS A 175 -12.38 14.87 -0.58
N LYS A 176 -13.19 14.89 0.50
CA LYS A 176 -13.83 13.69 1.09
C LYS A 176 -14.67 12.86 0.13
N ARG A 177 -15.14 13.43 -0.99
CA ARG A 177 -15.91 12.70 -2.02
C ARG A 177 -15.04 11.86 -2.94
N HIS A 178 -13.73 12.09 -2.95
CA HIS A 178 -12.73 11.42 -3.80
C HIS A 178 -11.76 10.54 -3.00
N ILE A 179 -11.87 10.52 -1.66
CA ILE A 179 -11.00 9.65 -0.83
C ILE A 179 -11.22 8.17 -1.18
N PRO A 180 -10.14 7.39 -1.42
CA PRO A 180 -10.23 5.97 -1.74
C PRO A 180 -10.54 5.14 -0.49
N GLY A 181 -11.17 3.99 -0.70
CA GLY A 181 -11.42 3.00 0.34
C GLY A 181 -12.45 3.42 1.40
N ARG A 182 -12.45 2.67 2.50
CA ARG A 182 -13.43 2.79 3.59
C ARG A 182 -13.14 3.99 4.48
N LEU A 183 -14.19 4.56 5.06
CA LEU A 183 -14.10 5.66 6.01
C LEU A 183 -15.04 5.41 7.18
N ILE A 184 -14.51 5.40 8.41
CA ILE A 184 -15.32 5.30 9.62
C ILE A 184 -15.86 6.67 9.99
N GLY A 185 -17.16 6.75 10.23
CA GLY A 185 -17.84 7.94 10.74
C GLY A 185 -18.58 7.67 12.04
N VAL A 186 -18.67 8.70 12.86
CA VAL A 186 -19.53 8.72 14.05
C VAL A 186 -20.96 9.06 13.62
N SER A 187 -21.92 8.29 14.12
CA SER A 187 -23.36 8.45 13.92
C SER A 187 -24.07 8.26 15.27
N LYS A 188 -25.40 8.17 15.24
CA LYS A 188 -26.24 7.82 16.39
C LYS A 188 -27.04 6.55 16.10
N ASP A 189 -27.28 5.73 17.13
CA ASP A 189 -28.20 4.60 17.07
C ASP A 189 -29.67 5.06 17.25
N SER A 190 -30.61 4.11 17.24
CA SER A 190 -32.04 4.37 17.44
C SER A 190 -32.40 4.93 18.82
N ALA A 191 -31.51 4.80 19.82
CA ALA A 191 -31.65 5.37 21.15
C ALA A 191 -30.90 6.71 21.30
N GLY A 192 -30.32 7.25 20.23
CA GLY A 192 -29.57 8.51 20.22
C GLY A 192 -28.14 8.42 20.76
N LYS A 193 -27.63 7.21 21.06
CA LYS A 193 -26.26 7.01 21.55
C LYS A 193 -25.26 7.07 20.41
N PRO A 194 -24.04 7.60 20.62
CA PRO A 194 -22.98 7.55 19.62
C PRO A 194 -22.67 6.12 19.18
N ALA A 195 -22.60 5.90 17.88
CA ALA A 195 -22.26 4.61 17.26
C ALA A 195 -21.41 4.83 16.00
N TYR A 196 -20.55 3.88 15.66
CA TYR A 196 -19.65 3.96 14.51
C TYR A 196 -20.21 3.18 13.31
N ARG A 197 -19.97 3.68 12.10
CA ARG A 197 -20.29 2.96 10.85
C ARG A 197 -19.35 3.34 9.73
N LEU A 198 -19.36 2.55 8.66
CA LEU A 198 -18.82 2.99 7.37
C LEU A 198 -19.65 4.18 6.86
N SER A 199 -18.95 5.24 6.44
CA SER A 199 -19.53 6.50 5.98
C SER A 199 -19.15 6.79 4.53
N LEU A 200 -20.01 7.54 3.83
CA LEU A 200 -19.84 7.89 2.42
C LEU A 200 -19.60 6.67 1.50
N GLN A 201 -20.27 5.54 1.77
CA GLN A 201 -20.08 4.27 1.06
C GLN A 201 -20.41 4.34 -0.44
N THR A 202 -21.14 5.36 -0.89
CA THR A 202 -21.39 5.60 -2.31
C THR A 202 -20.12 5.91 -3.11
N ARG A 203 -18.96 6.10 -2.47
CA ARG A 203 -17.65 6.20 -3.14
C ARG A 203 -17.08 4.86 -3.57
N GLU A 204 -17.53 3.78 -2.96
CA GLU A 204 -16.91 2.45 -3.04
C GLU A 204 -17.48 1.61 -4.20
N GLN A 205 -16.66 0.65 -4.65
CA GLN A 205 -16.93 -0.21 -5.81
C GLN A 205 -18.27 -0.95 -5.76
N HIS A 206 -18.73 -1.37 -4.57
CA HIS A 206 -19.95 -2.16 -4.42
C HIS A 206 -21.23 -1.35 -4.72
N ILE A 207 -21.15 -0.01 -4.70
CA ILE A 207 -22.25 0.88 -5.08
C ILE A 207 -21.98 1.53 -6.44
N LYS A 208 -20.80 2.11 -6.63
CA LYS A 208 -20.51 2.94 -7.81
C LYS A 208 -19.84 2.21 -8.97
N ARG A 209 -19.37 0.97 -8.80
CA ARG A 209 -18.79 0.14 -9.86
C ARG A 209 -17.69 0.90 -10.63
N ASP A 210 -17.82 1.05 -11.95
CA ASP A 210 -16.92 1.80 -12.84
C ASP A 210 -16.71 3.27 -12.45
N ARG A 211 -17.61 3.87 -11.67
CA ARG A 211 -17.52 5.26 -11.20
C ARG A 211 -17.00 5.40 -9.77
N ALA A 212 -16.55 4.30 -9.18
CA ALA A 212 -15.99 4.32 -7.84
C ALA A 212 -14.70 5.15 -7.81
N THR A 213 -14.34 5.60 -6.60
CA THR A 213 -13.10 6.36 -6.39
C THR A 213 -11.84 5.50 -6.58
N SER A 214 -11.97 4.18 -6.38
CA SER A 214 -10.91 3.18 -6.49
C SER A 214 -11.57 1.79 -6.66
N ASN A 215 -10.81 0.82 -7.14
CA ASN A 215 -11.21 -0.59 -7.17
C ASN A 215 -11.02 -1.30 -5.83
N ILE A 216 -10.40 -0.67 -4.82
CA ILE A 216 -10.10 -1.32 -3.54
C ILE A 216 -11.35 -1.89 -2.86
N CYS A 217 -11.23 -3.11 -2.33
CA CYS A 217 -12.27 -3.78 -1.54
C CYS A 217 -11.68 -4.28 -0.22
N THR A 218 -11.01 -5.44 -0.23
CA THR A 218 -10.17 -5.85 0.90
C THR A 218 -9.02 -4.85 1.05
N ALA A 219 -8.80 -4.37 2.27
CA ALA A 219 -7.70 -3.47 2.63
C ALA A 219 -6.90 -4.11 3.78
N GLN A 220 -6.31 -3.32 4.67
CA GLN A 220 -5.39 -3.79 5.72
C GLN A 220 -5.92 -3.52 7.13
N VAL A 221 -7.17 -3.90 7.38
CA VAL A 221 -7.91 -3.57 8.62
C VAL A 221 -7.19 -4.07 9.87
N LEU A 222 -6.79 -5.34 9.93
CA LEU A 222 -6.10 -5.90 11.09
C LEU A 222 -4.80 -5.14 11.41
N LEU A 223 -4.06 -4.72 10.38
CA LEU A 223 -2.79 -4.04 10.54
C LEU A 223 -2.99 -2.56 10.93
N ALA A 224 -4.06 -1.93 10.44
CA ALA A 224 -4.49 -0.61 10.91
C ALA A 224 -4.93 -0.65 12.39
N VAL A 225 -5.59 -1.73 12.81
CA VAL A 225 -5.92 -1.98 14.23
C VAL A 225 -4.65 -2.15 15.06
N MET A 226 -3.67 -2.94 14.60
CA MET A 226 -2.39 -3.10 15.30
C MET A 226 -1.67 -1.76 15.46
N ALA A 227 -1.55 -0.97 14.39
CA ALA A 227 -0.90 0.34 14.41
C ALA A 227 -1.64 1.34 15.32
N SER A 228 -2.99 1.33 15.35
CA SER A 228 -3.73 2.20 16.26
C SER A 228 -3.59 1.77 17.72
N MET A 229 -3.52 0.47 18.00
CA MET A 229 -3.26 -0.03 19.35
C MET A 229 -1.83 0.27 19.82
N TYR A 230 -0.86 0.24 18.92
CA TYR A 230 0.49 0.71 19.18
C TYR A 230 0.49 2.18 19.64
N ALA A 231 -0.20 3.06 18.89
CA ALA A 231 -0.32 4.47 19.27
C ALA A 231 -1.11 4.67 20.57
N VAL A 232 -2.15 3.87 20.84
CA VAL A 232 -2.91 3.90 22.10
C VAL A 232 -2.03 3.53 23.30
N TYR A 233 -1.21 2.49 23.16
CA TYR A 233 -0.36 2.00 24.24
C TYR A 233 0.81 2.93 24.55
N HIS A 234 1.44 3.48 23.52
CA HIS A 234 2.59 4.37 23.68
C HIS A 234 2.17 5.82 23.98
N GLY A 235 1.07 6.28 23.40
CA GLY A 235 0.64 7.67 23.46
C GLY A 235 1.68 8.64 22.85
N PRO A 236 1.38 9.95 22.84
CA PRO A 236 2.26 10.94 22.20
C PRO A 236 3.64 11.00 22.85
N LYS A 237 3.72 10.80 24.17
CA LYS A 237 4.97 10.93 24.93
C LYS A 237 5.99 9.84 24.59
N ARG A 238 5.60 8.56 24.62
CA ARG A 238 6.54 7.45 24.38
C ARG A 238 6.90 7.34 22.89
N LEU A 239 5.97 7.66 21.99
CA LEU A 239 6.26 7.79 20.56
C LEU A 239 7.30 8.87 20.29
N LYS A 240 7.15 10.07 20.89
CA LYS A 240 8.16 11.13 20.79
C LYS A 240 9.52 10.68 21.34
N GLN A 241 9.55 10.05 22.51
CA GLN A 241 10.78 9.55 23.12
C GLN A 241 11.50 8.54 22.22
N MET A 242 10.74 7.66 21.56
CA MET A 242 11.26 6.70 20.62
C MET A 242 11.88 7.39 19.40
N ALA A 243 11.17 8.31 18.76
CA ALA A 243 11.70 9.05 17.63
C ALA A 243 12.94 9.88 17.98
N VAL A 244 12.95 10.54 19.15
CA VAL A 244 14.13 11.25 19.66
C VAL A 244 15.32 10.30 19.85
N ARG A 245 15.08 9.10 20.38
CA ARG A 245 16.14 8.09 20.58
C ARG A 245 16.70 7.60 19.24
N VAL A 246 15.83 7.26 18.29
CA VAL A 246 16.25 6.84 16.93
C VAL A 246 17.06 7.94 16.26
N HIS A 247 16.57 9.19 16.32
CA HIS A 247 17.27 10.34 15.77
C HIS A 247 18.63 10.58 16.45
N ALA A 248 18.71 10.45 17.78
CA ALA A 248 19.98 10.58 18.51
C ALA A 248 21.02 9.55 18.06
N TYR A 249 20.61 8.30 17.80
CA TYR A 249 21.51 7.29 17.25
C TYR A 249 21.91 7.59 15.80
N ALA A 250 21.01 8.14 14.98
CA ALA A 250 21.35 8.56 13.63
C ALA A 250 22.36 9.71 13.64
N ARG A 251 22.20 10.67 14.56
CA ARG A 251 23.19 11.74 14.77
C ARG A 251 24.53 11.21 15.26
N LEU A 252 24.53 10.23 16.16
CA LEU A 252 25.75 9.57 16.61
C LEU A 252 26.46 8.86 15.45
N LEU A 253 25.72 8.12 14.63
CA LEU A 253 26.24 7.48 13.42
C LEU A 253 26.84 8.51 12.46
N ALA A 254 26.09 9.57 12.14
CA ALA A 254 26.55 10.63 11.23
C ALA A 254 27.83 11.30 11.74
N SER A 255 27.88 11.67 13.03
CA SER A 255 29.07 12.26 13.64
C SER A 255 30.28 11.31 13.59
N GLY A 256 30.06 10.03 13.90
CA GLY A 256 31.09 9.00 13.80
C GLY A 256 31.62 8.82 12.37
N LEU A 257 30.74 8.82 11.37
CA LEU A 257 31.10 8.72 9.96
C LEU A 257 31.92 9.94 9.50
N THR A 258 31.53 11.14 9.91
CA THR A 258 32.31 12.37 9.63
C THR A 258 33.69 12.33 10.27
N ARG A 259 33.81 11.87 11.53
CA ARG A 259 35.10 11.68 12.22
C ARG A 259 35.99 10.62 11.55
N LEU A 260 35.40 9.65 10.88
CA LEU A 260 36.10 8.67 10.05
C LEU A 260 36.49 9.22 8.66
N GLY A 261 36.10 10.45 8.33
CA GLY A 261 36.44 11.11 7.07
C GLY A 261 35.43 10.89 5.93
N PHE A 262 34.25 10.32 6.21
CA PHE A 262 33.18 10.22 5.22
C PHE A 262 32.41 11.54 5.08
N LYS A 263 32.01 11.87 3.85
CA LYS A 263 31.19 13.04 3.56
C LYS A 263 29.71 12.67 3.60
N LEU A 264 28.94 13.34 4.44
CA LEU A 264 27.49 13.17 4.51
C LEU A 264 26.81 13.78 3.27
N CYS A 265 25.74 13.14 2.79
CA CYS A 265 24.90 13.64 1.69
C CYS A 265 23.98 14.79 2.13
N SER A 266 23.73 14.93 3.44
CA SER A 266 22.87 15.93 4.07
C SER A 266 23.19 16.02 5.56
N ASP A 267 23.10 17.22 6.12
CA ASP A 267 23.17 17.44 7.58
C ASP A 267 21.80 17.29 8.26
N ALA A 268 20.71 17.45 7.52
CA ALA A 268 19.35 17.30 8.01
C ALA A 268 18.77 15.95 7.58
N PHE A 269 18.39 15.12 8.55
CA PHE A 269 17.81 13.79 8.39
C PHE A 269 17.08 13.37 9.68
N PHE A 270 16.23 12.35 9.59
CA PHE A 270 15.59 11.74 10.76
C PHE A 270 16.38 10.54 11.28
N ASP A 271 16.24 9.38 10.64
CA ASP A 271 16.82 8.10 11.05
C ASP A 271 17.79 7.52 10.03
N THR A 272 17.87 8.13 8.85
CA THR A 272 18.58 7.60 7.69
C THR A 272 19.75 8.52 7.35
N VAL A 273 20.97 7.98 7.42
CA VAL A 273 22.21 8.70 7.13
C VAL A 273 22.76 8.20 5.80
N CYS A 274 23.05 9.14 4.90
CA CYS A 274 23.66 8.86 3.59
C CYS A 274 25.08 9.44 3.55
N VAL A 275 26.01 8.67 2.97
CA VAL A 275 27.39 9.11 2.71
C VAL A 275 27.82 8.86 1.28
N GLU A 276 28.69 9.74 0.77
CA GLU A 276 29.40 9.55 -0.49
C GLU A 276 30.63 8.67 -0.25
N VAL A 277 30.82 7.64 -1.09
CA VAL A 277 32.00 6.78 -1.05
C VAL A 277 32.54 6.54 -2.46
N THR A 278 33.81 6.15 -2.54
CA THR A 278 34.38 5.62 -3.79
C THR A 278 33.90 4.19 -4.05
N GLU A 279 33.96 3.73 -5.30
CA GLU A 279 33.60 2.35 -5.66
C GLU A 279 34.44 1.29 -4.93
N SER A 280 35.71 1.58 -4.61
CA SER A 280 36.53 0.66 -3.79
C SER A 280 36.00 0.57 -2.36
N GLN A 281 35.76 1.71 -1.72
CA GLN A 281 35.19 1.76 -0.36
C GLN A 281 33.84 1.07 -0.31
N LYS A 282 32.97 1.29 -1.32
CA LYS A 282 31.66 0.66 -1.42
C LYS A 282 31.75 -0.86 -1.37
N ARG A 283 32.62 -1.47 -2.20
CA ARG A 283 32.85 -2.93 -2.21
C ARG A 283 33.36 -3.43 -0.87
N GLU A 284 34.38 -2.79 -0.33
CA GLU A 284 34.98 -3.20 0.95
C GLU A 284 34.01 -3.09 2.14
N ILE A 285 33.19 -2.03 2.17
CA ILE A 285 32.12 -1.84 3.15
C ILE A 285 31.06 -2.94 3.00
N ALA A 286 30.66 -3.24 1.76
CA ALA A 286 29.67 -4.28 1.48
C ALA A 286 30.13 -5.66 1.94
N ASP A 287 31.38 -6.03 1.66
CA ASP A 287 31.95 -7.31 2.10
C ASP A 287 31.98 -7.40 3.64
N ARG A 288 32.40 -6.33 4.32
CA ARG A 288 32.42 -6.28 5.79
C ARG A 288 31.02 -6.32 6.41
N ALA A 289 30.06 -5.61 5.81
CA ALA A 289 28.67 -5.62 6.25
C ALA A 289 28.07 -7.04 6.14
N ARG A 290 28.29 -7.70 5.00
CA ARG A 290 27.86 -9.08 4.76
C ARG A 290 28.46 -10.05 5.77
N MET A 291 29.77 -9.97 6.03
CA MET A 291 30.45 -10.81 7.03
C MET A 291 29.92 -10.62 8.46
N ARG A 292 29.32 -9.46 8.75
CA ARG A 292 28.76 -9.12 10.07
C ARG A 292 27.24 -9.25 10.14
N GLY A 293 26.59 -9.78 9.09
CA GLY A 293 25.14 -9.97 9.03
C GLY A 293 24.35 -8.67 9.04
N LEU A 294 24.90 -7.60 8.45
CA LEU A 294 24.23 -6.30 8.33
C LEU A 294 23.99 -5.96 6.86
N ASN A 295 22.78 -5.49 6.56
CA ASN A 295 22.41 -5.01 5.23
C ASN A 295 22.36 -3.48 5.25
N LEU A 296 23.04 -2.86 4.29
CA LEU A 296 22.97 -1.42 4.03
C LEU A 296 22.33 -1.20 2.65
N ARG A 297 21.90 0.02 2.37
CA ARG A 297 21.43 0.38 1.02
C ARG A 297 22.57 0.97 0.21
N TYR A 298 22.81 0.39 -0.95
CA TYR A 298 23.83 0.82 -1.90
C TYR A 298 23.16 1.47 -3.11
N PHE A 299 23.55 2.69 -3.45
CA PHE A 299 23.05 3.41 -4.63
C PHE A 299 24.01 3.23 -5.81
N ASP A 300 23.50 3.30 -7.03
CA ASP A 300 24.30 3.16 -8.25
C ASP A 300 25.29 4.31 -8.47
N ASP A 301 25.03 5.47 -7.87
CA ASP A 301 25.86 6.68 -7.93
C ASP A 301 26.99 6.72 -6.89
N GLY A 302 27.29 5.59 -6.24
CA GLY A 302 28.38 5.47 -5.26
C GLY A 302 27.99 5.93 -3.85
N ARG A 303 26.72 6.21 -3.56
CA ARG A 303 26.27 6.50 -2.18
C ARG A 303 25.91 5.22 -1.41
N ILE A 304 26.05 5.30 -0.08
CA ILE A 304 25.55 4.28 0.85
C ILE A 304 24.64 4.99 1.85
N SER A 305 23.45 4.44 2.12
CA SER A 305 22.60 4.88 3.23
C SER A 305 22.38 3.79 4.26
N VAL A 306 22.25 4.23 5.51
CA VAL A 306 21.97 3.40 6.68
C VAL A 306 20.75 3.98 7.37
N SER A 307 19.67 3.22 7.43
CA SER A 307 18.44 3.57 8.15
C SER A 307 18.45 2.88 9.50
N LEU A 308 18.26 3.66 10.56
CA LEU A 308 18.15 3.17 11.93
C LEU A 308 16.68 3.08 12.35
N ASP A 309 16.42 2.32 13.41
CA ASP A 309 15.06 2.01 13.84
C ASP A 309 14.95 1.88 15.37
N GLU A 310 13.76 1.51 15.85
CA GLU A 310 13.48 1.35 17.27
C GLU A 310 14.36 0.30 17.96
N LEU A 311 14.85 -0.72 17.23
CA LEU A 311 15.70 -1.78 17.77
C LEU A 311 17.17 -1.36 17.85
N THR A 312 17.52 -0.23 17.24
CA THR A 312 18.89 0.27 17.25
C THR A 312 19.37 0.59 18.66
N THR A 313 20.61 0.19 18.93
CA THR A 313 21.35 0.45 20.16
C THR A 313 22.69 1.11 19.85
N GLY A 314 23.37 1.64 20.87
CA GLY A 314 24.74 2.16 20.70
C GLY A 314 25.74 1.10 20.22
N GLU A 315 25.48 -0.19 20.49
CA GLU A 315 26.28 -1.30 19.95
C GLU A 315 26.10 -1.43 18.44
N GLU A 316 24.86 -1.37 17.96
CA GLU A 316 24.59 -1.43 16.51
C GLU A 316 25.23 -0.26 15.78
N VAL A 317 25.17 0.95 16.34
CA VAL A 317 25.87 2.13 15.78
C VAL A 317 27.38 1.88 15.71
N ARG A 318 27.99 1.33 16.77
CA ARG A 318 29.42 0.99 16.77
C ARG A 318 29.75 -0.06 15.70
N ARG A 319 28.94 -1.11 15.58
CA ARG A 319 29.12 -2.18 14.58
C ARG A 319 29.10 -1.61 13.16
N VAL A 320 28.20 -0.67 12.87
CA VAL A 320 28.17 0.03 11.58
C VAL A 320 29.44 0.87 11.40
N LEU A 321 29.86 1.66 12.38
CA LEU A 321 31.08 2.47 12.27
C LEU A 321 32.35 1.61 12.05
N GLU A 322 32.44 0.46 12.71
CA GLU A 322 33.51 -0.53 12.48
C GLU A 322 33.48 -1.09 11.05
N ILE A 323 32.30 -1.32 10.47
CA ILE A 323 32.15 -1.69 9.05
C ILE A 323 32.69 -0.58 8.15
N PHE A 324 32.39 0.68 8.44
CA PHE A 324 32.88 1.80 7.62
C PHE A 324 34.40 1.99 7.75
N SER A 325 34.95 1.88 8.96
CA SER A 325 36.40 2.05 9.20
C SER A 325 37.27 0.85 8.82
N GLY A 326 36.69 -0.36 8.78
CA GLY A 326 37.42 -1.62 8.59
C GLY A 326 38.27 -2.07 9.79
N LYS A 327 38.20 -1.38 10.94
CA LYS A 327 38.97 -1.67 12.16
C LYS A 327 38.10 -1.41 13.41
N GLY A 328 38.65 -1.66 14.59
CA GLY A 328 38.01 -1.25 15.84
C GLY A 328 37.87 0.28 15.94
N ILE A 329 36.79 0.73 16.57
CA ILE A 329 36.47 2.16 16.72
C ILE A 329 36.97 2.67 18.07
N LYS A 330 37.71 3.79 18.07
CA LYS A 330 38.14 4.49 19.30
C LYS A 330 36.95 5.15 19.98
N ALA A 331 37.00 5.30 21.31
CA ALA A 331 35.94 5.93 22.10
C ALA A 331 35.57 7.34 21.61
N GLU A 332 36.53 8.12 21.11
CA GLU A 332 36.33 9.46 20.55
C GLU A 332 35.37 9.50 19.35
N ILE A 333 35.29 8.43 18.56
CA ILE A 333 34.37 8.37 17.41
C ILE A 333 32.94 8.14 17.89
N MET A 334 32.76 7.47 19.03
CA MET A 334 31.48 7.19 19.69
C MET A 334 31.07 8.28 20.70
N SER A 335 31.79 9.41 20.79
CA SER A 335 31.40 10.50 21.67
C SER A 335 30.16 11.21 21.13
N GLU A 336 29.43 11.88 22.02
CA GLU A 336 28.24 12.64 21.63
C GLU A 336 28.53 13.61 20.47
N PRO A 337 27.57 13.80 19.55
CA PRO A 337 27.72 14.77 18.47
C PRO A 337 27.97 16.17 19.02
N GLU A 338 29.01 16.83 18.52
CA GLU A 338 29.25 18.24 18.79
C GLU A 338 28.29 19.12 17.97
N GLY A 339 27.79 20.22 18.55
CA GLY A 339 26.92 21.17 17.86
C GLY A 339 25.41 21.01 18.14
N VAL A 340 24.65 22.00 17.67
CA VAL A 340 23.19 22.04 17.82
C VAL A 340 22.54 21.01 16.89
N ASP A 341 21.45 20.40 17.36
CA ASP A 341 20.63 19.51 16.54
C ASP A 341 20.16 20.22 15.26
N PRO A 342 20.45 19.67 14.06
CA PRO A 342 19.95 20.23 12.80
C PRO A 342 18.42 20.32 12.73
N LEU A 343 17.67 19.59 13.56
CA LEU A 343 16.21 19.71 13.62
C LEU A 343 15.74 20.82 14.58
N ALA A 344 16.57 21.23 15.55
CA ALA A 344 16.16 22.19 16.58
C ALA A 344 16.10 23.62 16.05
N GLY A 345 14.99 24.32 16.32
CA GLY A 345 14.80 25.72 15.94
C GLY A 345 14.73 26.00 14.43
N GLN A 346 14.63 24.95 13.61
CA GLN A 346 14.47 25.06 12.16
C GLN A 346 13.00 24.94 11.73
N ALA A 347 12.74 25.13 10.43
CA ALA A 347 11.44 24.90 9.79
C ALA A 347 10.93 23.44 9.93
N PHE A 348 11.76 22.54 10.46
CA PHE A 348 11.44 21.12 10.62
C PHE A 348 10.90 20.76 12.00
N GLU A 349 11.04 21.60 13.02
CA GLU A 349 10.66 21.23 14.38
C GLU A 349 9.13 21.15 14.52
N ARG A 350 8.62 20.01 15.03
CA ARG A 350 7.22 19.90 15.39
C ARG A 350 6.90 20.68 16.67
N THR A 351 6.03 21.67 16.54
CA THR A 351 5.50 22.43 17.67
C THR A 351 4.04 22.08 17.99
N SER A 352 3.30 21.50 17.05
CA SER A 352 1.90 21.09 17.22
C SER A 352 1.74 19.84 18.09
N ALA A 353 0.70 19.83 18.92
CA ALA A 353 0.30 18.65 19.69
C ALA A 353 -0.38 17.59 18.80
N TYR A 354 -0.34 16.34 19.24
CA TYR A 354 -0.97 15.19 18.58
C TYR A 354 -1.38 14.14 19.61
N LEU A 355 -2.30 13.26 19.22
CA LEU A 355 -2.84 12.17 20.03
C LEU A 355 -3.36 12.69 21.38
N THR A 356 -4.05 13.84 21.35
CA THR A 356 -4.56 14.52 22.55
C THR A 356 -5.86 13.89 23.05
N HIS A 357 -6.56 13.13 22.21
CA HIS A 357 -7.77 12.42 22.59
C HIS A 357 -7.51 11.46 23.76
N PRO A 358 -8.44 11.31 24.74
CA PRO A 358 -8.23 10.46 25.92
C PRO A 358 -7.86 9.01 25.58
N VAL A 359 -8.33 8.48 24.45
CA VAL A 359 -8.01 7.10 24.02
C VAL A 359 -6.50 6.83 23.95
N PHE A 360 -5.68 7.82 23.56
CA PHE A 360 -4.22 7.70 23.48
C PHE A 360 -3.49 8.03 24.80
N ASN A 361 -4.24 8.37 25.85
CA ASN A 361 -3.70 8.84 27.13
C ASN A 361 -4.22 8.04 28.34
N THR A 362 -4.98 6.97 28.10
CA THR A 362 -5.64 6.18 29.17
C THR A 362 -5.07 4.78 29.35
N TYR A 363 -4.62 4.10 28.26
CA TYR A 363 -4.34 2.66 28.28
C TYR A 363 -2.84 2.34 28.19
N HIS A 364 -2.04 2.85 29.13
CA HIS A 364 -0.56 2.80 29.06
C HIS A 364 0.08 1.67 29.86
N SER A 365 -0.68 1.01 30.75
CA SER A 365 -0.28 -0.26 31.36
C SER A 365 -0.78 -1.44 30.55
N GLU A 366 -0.06 -2.57 30.64
CA GLU A 366 -0.44 -3.81 29.97
C GLU A 366 -1.86 -4.26 30.36
N THR A 367 -2.21 -4.18 31.65
CA THR A 367 -3.55 -4.54 32.14
C THR A 367 -4.65 -3.64 31.57
N GLU A 368 -4.41 -2.34 31.43
CA GLU A 368 -5.39 -1.42 30.84
C GLU A 368 -5.59 -1.68 29.35
N LEU A 369 -4.50 -1.89 28.60
CA LEU A 369 -4.59 -2.22 27.18
C LEU A 369 -5.28 -3.57 26.97
N LEU A 370 -4.94 -4.59 27.77
CA LEU A 370 -5.59 -5.90 27.74
C LEU A 370 -7.11 -5.77 27.91
N ARG A 371 -7.55 -5.00 28.91
CA ARG A 371 -8.97 -4.74 29.15
C ARG A 371 -9.61 -3.96 28.01
N TYR A 372 -8.89 -3.01 27.41
CA TYR A 372 -9.39 -2.26 26.27
C TYR A 372 -9.60 -3.15 25.05
N LEU A 373 -8.59 -3.95 24.68
CA LEU A 373 -8.66 -4.92 23.59
C LEU A 373 -9.80 -5.92 23.80
N TYR A 374 -9.91 -6.49 25.00
CA TYR A 374 -11.00 -7.41 25.33
C TYR A 374 -12.38 -6.76 25.17
N ARG A 375 -12.53 -5.50 25.63
CA ARG A 375 -13.79 -4.75 25.49
C ARG A 375 -14.14 -4.45 24.03
N LEU A 376 -13.16 -4.17 23.17
CA LEU A 376 -13.42 -4.00 21.74
C LEU A 376 -13.80 -5.34 21.11
N MET A 377 -13.02 -6.39 21.36
CA MET A 377 -13.27 -7.75 20.87
C MET A 377 -14.68 -8.24 21.24
N SER A 378 -15.15 -7.97 22.47
CA SER A 378 -16.49 -8.41 22.92
C SER A 378 -17.66 -7.70 22.22
N LYS A 379 -17.41 -6.62 21.47
CA LYS A 379 -18.45 -5.90 20.69
C LYS A 379 -18.62 -6.47 19.27
N ASP A 380 -17.75 -7.40 18.86
CA ASP A 380 -17.66 -7.89 17.50
C ASP A 380 -18.05 -9.36 17.42
N ILE A 381 -18.98 -9.70 16.53
CA ILE A 381 -19.19 -11.11 16.18
C ILE A 381 -18.05 -11.58 15.27
N ALA A 382 -17.54 -12.77 15.55
CA ALA A 382 -16.43 -13.40 14.83
C ALA A 382 -16.68 -14.91 14.71
N LEU A 383 -15.83 -15.62 13.94
CA LEU A 383 -15.95 -17.07 13.72
C LEU A 383 -15.80 -17.92 14.99
N THR A 384 -15.28 -17.34 16.08
CA THR A 384 -15.26 -17.97 17.40
C THR A 384 -16.64 -18.08 18.06
N HIS A 385 -17.65 -17.36 17.53
CA HIS A 385 -19.00 -17.32 18.09
C HIS A 385 -19.98 -18.19 17.30
N SER A 386 -20.03 -18.00 15.98
CA SER A 386 -21.00 -18.65 15.10
C SER A 386 -20.54 -18.64 13.64
N MET A 387 -21.26 -19.35 12.79
CA MET A 387 -21.16 -19.18 11.34
C MET A 387 -21.45 -17.73 10.95
N ILE A 388 -20.66 -17.19 10.01
CA ILE A 388 -20.88 -15.89 9.35
C ILE A 388 -21.08 -16.18 7.85
N PRO A 389 -22.32 -16.44 7.38
CA PRO A 389 -22.57 -16.97 6.04
C PRO A 389 -22.60 -15.86 4.97
N LEU A 390 -21.52 -15.09 4.87
CA LEU A 390 -21.39 -14.03 3.85
C LEU A 390 -21.07 -14.65 2.48
N GLY A 391 -22.04 -14.58 1.57
CA GLY A 391 -21.84 -14.94 0.16
C GLY A 391 -20.67 -14.19 -0.45
N SER A 392 -19.92 -14.84 -1.34
CA SER A 392 -18.68 -14.32 -1.97
C SER A 392 -17.51 -14.05 -0.99
N CYS A 393 -17.63 -14.34 0.31
CA CYS A 393 -16.53 -14.14 1.28
C CYS A 393 -15.84 -15.43 1.72
N THR A 394 -16.48 -16.60 1.59
CA THR A 394 -15.92 -17.91 1.99
C THR A 394 -15.36 -17.88 3.42
N MET A 395 -16.22 -17.61 4.41
CA MET A 395 -15.85 -17.56 5.82
C MET A 395 -15.56 -18.97 6.38
N LYS A 396 -14.44 -19.57 5.96
CA LYS A 396 -13.97 -20.90 6.36
C LYS A 396 -13.07 -20.84 7.59
N LEU A 397 -12.63 -22.01 8.05
CA LEU A 397 -11.63 -22.11 9.11
C LEU A 397 -10.32 -21.43 8.69
N ASN A 398 -9.80 -20.58 9.59
CA ASN A 398 -8.40 -20.15 9.58
C ASN A 398 -7.71 -20.98 10.67
N ALA A 399 -7.06 -22.08 10.30
CA ALA A 399 -6.61 -23.06 11.27
C ALA A 399 -5.42 -22.51 12.06
N THR A 400 -5.36 -22.79 13.37
CA THR A 400 -4.25 -22.32 14.21
C THR A 400 -2.89 -22.75 13.66
N ALA A 401 -2.78 -23.95 13.09
CA ALA A 401 -1.55 -24.43 12.46
C ALA A 401 -1.11 -23.57 11.26
N GLU A 402 -2.06 -23.03 10.49
CA GLU A 402 -1.80 -22.14 9.34
C GLU A 402 -1.37 -20.74 9.83
N MET A 403 -1.87 -20.31 11.00
CA MET A 403 -1.60 -18.98 11.55
C MET A 403 -0.26 -18.87 12.29
N ILE A 404 0.20 -19.96 12.92
CA ILE A 404 1.42 -19.98 13.74
C ILE A 404 2.66 -19.45 12.99
N PRO A 405 2.96 -19.86 11.73
CA PRO A 405 4.17 -19.43 11.04
C PRO A 405 4.24 -17.94 10.73
N VAL A 406 3.09 -17.26 10.63
CA VAL A 406 3.01 -15.83 10.27
C VAL A 406 3.83 -14.96 11.25
N THR A 407 3.97 -15.38 12.50
CA THR A 407 4.71 -14.64 13.54
C THR A 407 6.09 -15.23 13.87
N TRP A 408 6.55 -16.24 13.14
CA TRP A 408 7.92 -16.74 13.31
C TRP A 408 8.91 -15.66 12.85
N PRO A 409 10.01 -15.42 13.58
CA PRO A 409 11.01 -14.43 13.19
C PRO A 409 11.54 -14.61 11.76
N GLU A 410 11.71 -15.85 11.32
CA GLU A 410 12.18 -16.22 9.98
C GLU A 410 11.27 -15.70 8.85
N PHE A 411 9.97 -15.50 9.12
CA PHE A 411 9.02 -14.86 8.21
C PHE A 411 8.82 -13.37 8.57
N ALA A 412 8.49 -13.09 9.83
CA ALA A 412 8.05 -11.77 10.27
C ALA A 412 9.15 -10.70 10.30
N ALA A 413 10.42 -11.07 10.49
CA ALA A 413 11.52 -10.11 10.70
C ALA A 413 12.37 -9.86 9.44
N MET A 414 12.04 -10.45 8.29
CA MET A 414 12.82 -10.26 7.07
C MET A 414 12.45 -8.96 6.35
N HIS A 415 13.44 -8.16 5.99
CA HIS A 415 13.23 -6.95 5.17
C HIS A 415 12.95 -7.34 3.70
N PRO A 416 11.96 -6.75 3.00
CA PRO A 416 11.56 -7.13 1.63
C PRO A 416 12.70 -7.03 0.60
N PHE A 417 13.64 -6.11 0.83
CA PHE A 417 14.78 -5.88 -0.06
C PHE A 417 16.08 -6.50 0.48
N ALA A 418 15.98 -7.50 1.37
CA ALA A 418 17.14 -8.29 1.74
C ALA A 418 17.72 -9.00 0.50
N PRO A 419 19.05 -9.18 0.42
CA PRO A 419 19.68 -9.99 -0.62
C PRO A 419 19.02 -11.37 -0.76
N ARG A 420 18.80 -11.83 -2.00
CA ARG A 420 18.05 -13.07 -2.27
C ARG A 420 18.64 -14.31 -1.61
N ASP A 421 19.95 -14.35 -1.39
CA ASP A 421 20.64 -15.45 -0.70
C ASP A 421 20.28 -15.55 0.80
N GLN A 422 19.76 -14.48 1.39
CA GLN A 422 19.24 -14.46 2.76
C GLN A 422 17.77 -14.89 2.86
N ALA A 423 17.06 -14.94 1.72
CA ALA A 423 15.63 -15.23 1.63
C ALA A 423 15.34 -16.61 1.03
N ALA A 424 16.29 -17.56 1.07
CA ALA A 424 16.17 -18.86 0.40
C ALA A 424 14.88 -19.62 0.80
N GLY A 425 14.52 -19.63 2.10
CA GLY A 425 13.28 -20.25 2.57
C GLY A 425 12.01 -19.60 2.03
N TYR A 426 12.00 -18.26 1.91
CA TYR A 426 10.92 -17.54 1.23
C TYR A 426 10.83 -17.93 -0.25
N MET A 427 11.96 -18.02 -0.95
CA MET A 427 12.00 -18.37 -2.37
C MET A 427 11.51 -19.80 -2.63
N GLU A 428 11.85 -20.74 -1.74
CA GLU A 428 11.33 -22.11 -1.80
C GLU A 428 9.81 -22.14 -1.59
N MET A 429 9.32 -21.48 -0.53
CA MET A 429 7.88 -21.39 -0.25
C MET A 429 7.10 -20.72 -1.40
N ILE A 430 7.62 -19.62 -1.96
CA ILE A 430 7.02 -18.91 -3.10
C ILE A 430 6.93 -19.84 -4.31
N SER A 431 8.04 -20.49 -4.67
CA SER A 431 8.10 -21.39 -5.83
C SER A 431 7.17 -22.59 -5.68
N GLU A 432 7.09 -23.16 -4.48
CA GLU A 432 6.17 -24.26 -4.19
C GLU A 432 4.71 -23.82 -4.27
N LEU A 433 4.37 -22.67 -3.68
CA LEU A 433 3.02 -22.12 -3.73
C LEU A 433 2.60 -21.81 -5.17
N GLU A 434 3.46 -21.18 -5.97
CA GLU A 434 3.22 -20.92 -7.39
C GLU A 434 2.90 -22.22 -8.13
N ARG A 435 3.71 -23.27 -7.94
CA ARG A 435 3.48 -24.59 -8.56
C ARG A 435 2.14 -25.20 -8.16
N LEU A 436 1.79 -25.15 -6.86
CA LEU A 436 0.52 -25.68 -6.37
C LEU A 436 -0.67 -24.90 -6.93
N LEU A 437 -0.57 -23.57 -7.01
CA LEU A 437 -1.62 -22.73 -7.56
C LEU A 437 -1.77 -22.93 -9.09
N CYS A 438 -0.68 -23.12 -9.83
CA CYS A 438 -0.72 -23.52 -11.24
C CYS A 438 -1.48 -24.84 -11.41
N GLU A 439 -1.19 -25.86 -10.59
CA GLU A 439 -1.88 -27.16 -10.67
C GLU A 439 -3.39 -27.03 -10.41
N VAL A 440 -3.77 -26.26 -9.37
CA VAL A 440 -5.18 -26.02 -9.00
C VAL A 440 -5.93 -25.26 -10.08
N THR A 441 -5.26 -24.38 -10.81
CA THR A 441 -5.93 -23.47 -11.76
C THR A 441 -5.80 -23.88 -13.22
N GLY A 442 -4.83 -24.73 -13.56
CA GLY A 442 -4.47 -25.05 -14.94
C GLY A 442 -3.71 -23.95 -15.67
N PHE A 443 -3.22 -22.91 -14.98
CA PHE A 443 -2.39 -21.86 -15.58
C PHE A 443 -0.92 -22.26 -15.66
N ALA A 444 -0.19 -21.63 -16.59
CA ALA A 444 1.24 -21.88 -16.80
C ALA A 444 2.14 -21.16 -15.77
N ALA A 445 1.67 -20.08 -15.17
CA ALA A 445 2.43 -19.27 -14.23
C ALA A 445 1.51 -18.52 -13.25
N VAL A 446 2.07 -18.14 -12.11
CA VAL A 446 1.42 -17.34 -11.07
C VAL A 446 2.34 -16.19 -10.68
N SER A 447 1.76 -15.03 -10.38
CA SER A 447 2.45 -13.92 -9.72
C SER A 447 1.83 -13.70 -8.35
N LEU A 448 2.65 -13.69 -7.31
CA LEU A 448 2.23 -13.44 -5.92
C LEU A 448 2.29 -11.97 -5.50
N GLN A 449 2.64 -11.06 -6.42
CA GLN A 449 2.78 -9.62 -6.12
C GLN A 449 1.45 -8.92 -5.76
N PRO A 450 0.31 -9.18 -6.43
CA PRO A 450 -0.94 -8.48 -6.13
C PRO A 450 -1.45 -8.79 -4.72
N ASN A 451 -1.45 -7.78 -3.85
CA ASN A 451 -1.79 -7.90 -2.43
C ASN A 451 -3.30 -7.76 -2.10
N SER A 452 -4.17 -7.83 -3.10
CA SER A 452 -5.61 -7.97 -2.93
C SER A 452 -6.26 -8.55 -4.20
N GLY A 453 -7.50 -9.02 -4.11
CA GLY A 453 -8.23 -9.51 -5.29
C GLY A 453 -8.41 -8.44 -6.37
N ALA A 454 -8.75 -7.21 -5.96
CA ALA A 454 -8.87 -6.07 -6.87
C ALA A 454 -7.53 -5.70 -7.54
N GLN A 455 -6.41 -5.83 -6.83
CA GLN A 455 -5.07 -5.68 -7.44
C GLN A 455 -4.76 -6.83 -8.40
N GLY A 456 -5.22 -8.05 -8.13
CA GLY A 456 -5.11 -9.18 -9.05
C GLY A 456 -5.90 -8.96 -10.34
N GLU A 457 -7.10 -8.40 -10.25
CA GLU A 457 -7.88 -7.95 -11.41
C GLU A 457 -7.13 -6.90 -12.22
N TYR A 458 -6.68 -5.83 -11.56
CA TYR A 458 -5.92 -4.78 -12.21
C TYR A 458 -4.66 -5.33 -12.91
N ALA A 459 -3.87 -6.15 -12.22
CA ALA A 459 -2.66 -6.75 -12.77
C ALA A 459 -2.96 -7.69 -13.96
N GLY A 460 -4.02 -8.50 -13.88
CA GLY A 460 -4.43 -9.37 -14.98
C GLY A 460 -4.89 -8.58 -16.21
N LEU A 461 -5.62 -7.48 -16.02
CA LEU A 461 -6.02 -6.60 -17.12
C LEU A 461 -4.84 -5.83 -17.72
N LEU A 462 -3.86 -5.41 -16.90
CA LEU A 462 -2.60 -4.86 -17.41
C LEU A 462 -1.81 -5.90 -18.22
N ALA A 463 -1.78 -7.16 -17.78
CA ALA A 463 -1.14 -8.23 -18.53
C ALA A 463 -1.82 -8.46 -19.89
N ILE A 464 -3.16 -8.48 -19.92
CA ILE A 464 -3.94 -8.53 -21.18
C ILE A 464 -3.63 -7.33 -22.07
N ARG A 465 -3.59 -6.11 -21.52
CA ARG A 465 -3.21 -4.91 -22.27
C ARG A 465 -1.80 -5.02 -22.84
N GLY A 466 -0.83 -5.46 -22.04
CA GLY A 466 0.54 -5.70 -22.47
C GLY A 466 0.64 -6.75 -23.57
N TYR A 467 -0.18 -7.80 -23.50
CA TYR A 467 -0.29 -8.83 -24.54
C TYR A 467 -0.82 -8.25 -25.87
N HIS A 468 -1.88 -7.43 -25.84
CA HIS A 468 -2.37 -6.78 -27.05
C HIS A 468 -1.35 -5.81 -27.65
N LEU A 469 -0.69 -5.00 -26.80
CA LEU A 469 0.34 -4.06 -27.22
C LEU A 469 1.55 -4.78 -27.85
N SER A 470 1.97 -5.92 -27.32
CA SER A 470 3.11 -6.68 -27.87
C SER A 470 2.84 -7.26 -29.26
N ARG A 471 1.56 -7.45 -29.63
CA ARG A 471 1.10 -7.87 -30.96
C ARG A 471 0.80 -6.70 -31.91
N GLY A 472 0.92 -5.45 -31.43
CA GLY A 472 0.58 -4.25 -32.20
C GLY A 472 -0.90 -3.86 -32.17
N ASP A 473 -1.74 -4.57 -31.41
CA ASP A 473 -3.19 -4.36 -31.31
C ASP A 473 -3.53 -3.20 -30.35
N ARG A 474 -3.06 -1.99 -30.66
CA ARG A 474 -3.18 -0.81 -29.77
C ARG A 474 -4.61 -0.33 -29.57
N ALA A 475 -5.52 -0.63 -30.49
CA ALA A 475 -6.92 -0.22 -30.41
C ALA A 475 -7.76 -1.08 -29.45
N ARG A 476 -7.23 -2.22 -28.97
CA ARG A 476 -7.95 -3.15 -28.11
C ARG A 476 -8.01 -2.63 -26.67
N ASN A 477 -9.10 -1.93 -26.33
CA ASN A 477 -9.36 -1.42 -24.99
C ASN A 477 -10.79 -1.68 -24.48
N VAL A 478 -11.64 -2.39 -25.21
CA VAL A 478 -13.01 -2.74 -24.77
C VAL A 478 -12.97 -3.94 -23.84
N CYS A 479 -13.57 -3.80 -22.66
CA CYS A 479 -13.75 -4.86 -21.68
C CYS A 479 -15.24 -5.17 -21.51
N LEU A 480 -15.66 -6.37 -21.91
CA LEU A 480 -17.01 -6.87 -21.69
C LEU A 480 -17.14 -7.33 -20.23
N ILE A 481 -18.19 -6.88 -19.54
CA ILE A 481 -18.43 -7.22 -18.14
C ILE A 481 -19.92 -7.54 -17.93
N PRO A 482 -20.29 -8.77 -17.48
CA PRO A 482 -21.65 -9.10 -17.12
C PRO A 482 -22.22 -8.18 -16.04
N GLU A 483 -23.52 -7.90 -16.09
CA GLU A 483 -24.21 -7.08 -15.09
C GLU A 483 -24.11 -7.67 -13.67
N SER A 484 -24.03 -9.00 -13.57
CA SER A 484 -23.87 -9.75 -12.32
C SER A 484 -22.46 -9.65 -11.70
N ALA A 485 -21.46 -9.17 -12.44
CA ALA A 485 -20.08 -9.14 -11.96
C ALA A 485 -19.92 -8.29 -10.68
N HIS A 486 -18.95 -8.66 -9.84
CA HIS A 486 -18.59 -7.89 -8.65
C HIS A 486 -18.19 -6.45 -9.03
N GLY A 487 -18.38 -5.49 -8.12
CA GLY A 487 -18.16 -4.06 -8.42
C GLY A 487 -16.69 -3.71 -8.65
N THR A 488 -15.76 -4.56 -8.20
CA THR A 488 -14.31 -4.42 -8.45
C THR A 488 -13.99 -4.58 -9.92
N ASN A 489 -14.61 -5.53 -10.64
CA ASN A 489 -14.33 -5.81 -12.04
C ASN A 489 -14.40 -4.54 -12.93
N PRO A 490 -15.53 -3.79 -12.97
CA PRO A 490 -15.60 -2.57 -13.76
C PRO A 490 -14.70 -1.45 -13.24
N ALA A 491 -14.46 -1.36 -11.93
CA ALA A 491 -13.53 -0.38 -11.37
C ALA A 491 -12.07 -0.66 -11.80
N SER A 492 -11.65 -1.93 -11.74
CA SER A 492 -10.34 -2.42 -12.19
C SER A 492 -10.14 -2.22 -13.69
N ALA A 493 -11.19 -2.45 -14.49
CA ALA A 493 -11.14 -2.21 -15.94
C ALA A 493 -10.95 -0.74 -16.30
N VAL A 494 -11.70 0.17 -15.68
CA VAL A 494 -11.51 1.62 -15.87
C VAL A 494 -10.11 2.04 -15.42
N MET A 495 -9.65 1.52 -14.28
CA MET A 495 -8.32 1.80 -13.75
C MET A 495 -7.19 1.29 -14.66
N ALA A 496 -7.43 0.21 -15.42
CA ALA A 496 -6.53 -0.33 -16.43
C ALA A 496 -6.66 0.36 -17.81
N GLY A 497 -7.41 1.47 -17.91
CA GLY A 497 -7.59 2.23 -19.15
C GLY A 497 -8.57 1.59 -20.13
N MET A 498 -9.41 0.65 -19.69
CA MET A 498 -10.35 -0.05 -20.55
C MET A 498 -11.73 0.60 -20.56
N LYS A 499 -12.40 0.56 -21.72
CA LYS A 499 -13.79 0.95 -21.91
C LYS A 499 -14.72 -0.21 -21.52
N VAL A 500 -15.46 -0.03 -20.44
CA VAL A 500 -16.41 -1.05 -19.95
C VAL A 500 -17.67 -1.07 -20.82
N ILE A 501 -18.01 -2.24 -21.37
CA ILE A 501 -19.28 -2.52 -22.04
C ILE A 501 -20.01 -3.60 -21.25
N LYS A 502 -21.21 -3.29 -20.78
CA LYS A 502 -22.01 -4.23 -19.98
C LYS A 502 -22.57 -5.33 -20.87
N VAL A 503 -22.60 -6.56 -20.37
CA VAL A 503 -23.29 -7.71 -20.99
C VAL A 503 -24.48 -8.07 -20.10
N LYS A 504 -25.64 -8.31 -20.70
CA LYS A 504 -26.88 -8.62 -19.98
C LYS A 504 -26.78 -9.98 -19.30
N CYS A 505 -27.64 -10.16 -18.30
CA CYS A 505 -27.97 -11.49 -17.78
C CYS A 505 -29.39 -11.88 -18.21
N ASP A 506 -29.62 -13.19 -18.40
CA ASP A 506 -30.96 -13.73 -18.66
C ASP A 506 -31.83 -13.70 -17.38
N GLU A 507 -33.10 -14.09 -17.51
CA GLU A 507 -34.05 -14.12 -16.38
C GLU A 507 -33.65 -15.14 -15.28
N SER A 508 -32.80 -16.11 -15.60
CA SER A 508 -32.26 -17.11 -14.65
C SER A 508 -30.95 -16.64 -14.00
N GLY A 509 -30.44 -15.46 -14.38
CA GLY A 509 -29.20 -14.88 -13.87
C GLY A 509 -27.92 -15.40 -14.53
N ASN A 510 -28.00 -16.13 -15.63
CA ASN A 510 -26.83 -16.50 -16.43
C ASN A 510 -26.41 -15.34 -17.34
N ILE A 511 -25.22 -15.42 -17.94
CA ILE A 511 -24.83 -14.49 -19.00
C ILE A 511 -25.73 -14.70 -20.22
N ASP A 512 -26.30 -13.61 -20.75
CA ASP A 512 -27.00 -13.64 -22.04
C ASP A 512 -25.98 -13.86 -23.16
N VAL A 513 -25.87 -15.10 -23.64
CA VAL A 513 -24.88 -15.53 -24.64
C VAL A 513 -25.10 -14.84 -25.99
N ASP A 514 -26.34 -14.53 -26.35
CA ASP A 514 -26.65 -13.84 -27.61
C ASP A 514 -26.24 -12.36 -27.54
N ASP A 515 -26.52 -11.69 -26.42
CA ASP A 515 -26.05 -10.32 -26.16
C ASP A 515 -24.52 -10.25 -26.10
N LEU A 516 -23.86 -11.25 -25.49
CA LEU A 516 -22.40 -11.38 -25.47
C LEU A 516 -21.83 -11.48 -26.88
N LYS A 517 -22.33 -12.42 -27.70
CA LYS A 517 -21.88 -12.62 -29.09
C LYS A 517 -22.06 -11.36 -29.93
N SER A 518 -23.23 -10.73 -29.80
CA SER A 518 -23.54 -9.47 -30.48
C SER A 518 -22.53 -8.37 -30.14
N LYS A 519 -22.23 -8.18 -28.85
CA LYS A 519 -21.27 -7.17 -28.39
C LYS A 519 -19.83 -7.51 -28.74
N ALA A 520 -19.45 -8.79 -28.67
CA ALA A 520 -18.13 -9.25 -29.06
C ALA A 520 -17.86 -8.96 -30.54
N GLU A 521 -18.83 -9.27 -31.43
CA GLU A 521 -18.70 -8.97 -32.85
C GLU A 521 -18.75 -7.46 -33.13
N GLN A 522 -19.65 -6.72 -32.47
CA GLN A 522 -19.74 -5.26 -32.58
C GLN A 522 -18.42 -4.57 -32.23
N HIS A 523 -17.71 -5.06 -31.21
CA HIS A 523 -16.45 -4.50 -30.73
C HIS A 523 -15.22 -5.29 -31.17
N LYS A 524 -15.32 -6.19 -32.15
CA LYS A 524 -14.25 -7.14 -32.52
C LYS A 524 -12.86 -6.53 -32.74
N GLN A 525 -12.80 -5.34 -33.32
CA GLN A 525 -11.54 -4.63 -33.59
C GLN A 525 -10.93 -3.95 -32.35
N GLU A 526 -11.76 -3.69 -31.33
CA GLU A 526 -11.41 -3.00 -30.08
C GLU A 526 -11.48 -3.94 -28.86
N LEU A 527 -11.94 -5.18 -29.02
CA LEU A 527 -12.19 -6.11 -27.92
C LEU A 527 -10.86 -6.53 -27.30
N ALA A 528 -10.65 -6.10 -26.04
CA ALA A 528 -9.50 -6.46 -25.24
C ALA A 528 -9.78 -7.67 -24.37
N ALA A 529 -10.89 -7.65 -23.63
CA ALA A 529 -11.17 -8.66 -22.62
C ALA A 529 -12.65 -8.92 -22.39
N LEU A 530 -12.96 -10.11 -21.87
CA LEU A 530 -14.14 -10.39 -21.05
C LEU A 530 -13.68 -10.59 -19.61
N MET A 531 -14.38 -9.98 -18.64
CA MET A 531 -14.26 -10.38 -17.23
C MET A 531 -15.47 -11.21 -16.82
N VAL A 532 -15.24 -12.46 -16.42
CA VAL A 532 -16.30 -13.39 -15.99
C VAL A 532 -15.99 -13.95 -14.60
N THR A 533 -17.02 -14.16 -13.78
CA THR A 533 -16.88 -14.86 -12.50
C THR A 533 -17.44 -16.27 -12.66
N TYR A 534 -16.67 -17.31 -12.29
CA TYR A 534 -17.14 -18.70 -12.40
C TYR A 534 -16.91 -19.46 -11.07
N PRO A 535 -17.91 -20.22 -10.56
CA PRO A 535 -19.34 -20.05 -10.86
C PRO A 535 -19.79 -18.59 -10.64
N SER A 536 -20.93 -18.21 -11.21
CA SER A 536 -21.38 -16.82 -11.23
C SER A 536 -21.60 -16.25 -9.82
N THR A 537 -21.76 -14.93 -9.70
CA THR A 537 -22.08 -14.28 -8.42
C THR A 537 -23.44 -14.70 -7.84
N HIS A 538 -24.29 -15.34 -8.65
CA HIS A 538 -25.53 -15.99 -8.21
C HIS A 538 -25.31 -17.39 -7.61
N GLY A 539 -24.09 -17.93 -7.68
CA GLY A 539 -23.75 -19.25 -7.15
C GLY A 539 -24.11 -20.42 -8.08
N VAL A 540 -24.20 -20.16 -9.39
CA VAL A 540 -24.61 -21.14 -10.41
C VAL A 540 -23.44 -21.44 -11.36
N PHE A 541 -23.27 -22.72 -11.71
CA PHE A 541 -22.36 -23.15 -12.76
C PHE A 541 -23.04 -23.01 -14.13
N GLU A 542 -22.57 -22.06 -14.94
CA GLU A 542 -23.09 -21.85 -16.29
C GLU A 542 -22.57 -22.95 -17.24
N GLU A 543 -23.47 -23.59 -17.98
CA GLU A 543 -23.14 -24.67 -18.92
C GLU A 543 -22.38 -24.14 -20.16
N SER A 544 -22.60 -22.87 -20.52
CA SER A 544 -22.05 -22.24 -21.73
C SER A 544 -20.66 -21.63 -21.55
N ILE A 545 -19.96 -21.83 -20.42
CA ILE A 545 -18.70 -21.13 -20.13
C ILE A 545 -17.62 -21.32 -21.22
N LYS A 546 -17.51 -22.52 -21.81
CA LYS A 546 -16.55 -22.78 -22.89
C LYS A 546 -16.92 -22.05 -24.19
N GLU A 547 -18.21 -21.96 -24.49
CA GLU A 547 -18.74 -21.22 -25.64
C GLU A 547 -18.51 -19.70 -25.49
N ILE A 548 -18.72 -19.19 -24.27
CA ILE A 548 -18.44 -17.81 -23.89
C ILE A 548 -16.95 -17.51 -24.11
N CYS A 549 -16.05 -18.35 -23.61
CA CYS A 549 -14.61 -18.19 -23.83
C CYS A 549 -14.24 -18.21 -25.31
N SER A 550 -14.72 -19.23 -26.05
CA SER A 550 -14.46 -19.36 -27.49
C SER A 550 -14.91 -18.13 -28.27
N THR A 551 -16.09 -17.59 -27.98
CA THR A 551 -16.63 -16.39 -28.64
C THR A 551 -15.69 -15.19 -28.49
N ILE A 552 -15.09 -15.01 -27.31
CA ILE A 552 -14.18 -13.90 -27.02
C ILE A 552 -12.84 -14.10 -27.74
N HIS A 553 -12.33 -15.34 -27.72
CA HIS A 553 -11.11 -15.71 -28.45
C HIS A 553 -11.25 -15.55 -29.96
N ASP A 554 -12.40 -15.96 -30.53
CA ASP A 554 -12.73 -15.82 -31.96
C ASP A 554 -12.81 -14.34 -32.39
N CYS A 555 -13.10 -13.43 -31.46
CA CYS A 555 -13.09 -11.99 -31.67
C CYS A 555 -11.75 -11.32 -31.31
N GLY A 556 -10.72 -12.11 -30.95
CA GLY A 556 -9.37 -11.64 -30.66
C GLY A 556 -9.16 -11.07 -29.25
N GLY A 557 -10.17 -11.16 -28.37
CA GLY A 557 -10.07 -10.77 -26.97
C GLY A 557 -9.39 -11.84 -26.10
N GLN A 558 -9.23 -11.52 -24.82
CA GLN A 558 -8.77 -12.45 -23.77
C GLN A 558 -9.84 -12.62 -22.69
N VAL A 559 -9.80 -13.72 -21.96
CA VAL A 559 -10.75 -14.03 -20.90
C VAL A 559 -10.07 -13.91 -19.54
N TYR A 560 -10.46 -12.89 -18.80
CA TYR A 560 -10.13 -12.75 -17.40
C TYR A 560 -11.20 -13.44 -16.55
N MET A 561 -10.80 -14.38 -15.70
CA MET A 561 -11.69 -15.00 -14.73
C MET A 561 -11.48 -14.41 -13.32
N ASP A 562 -12.55 -13.90 -12.72
CA ASP A 562 -12.62 -13.63 -11.30
C ASP A 562 -12.71 -14.94 -10.52
N GLY A 563 -11.61 -15.30 -9.85
CA GLY A 563 -11.48 -16.51 -9.04
C GLY A 563 -11.90 -16.36 -7.59
N ALA A 564 -12.67 -15.34 -7.21
CA ALA A 564 -13.21 -15.22 -5.86
C ALA A 564 -14.06 -16.43 -5.45
N ASN A 565 -14.68 -17.10 -6.42
CA ASN A 565 -15.53 -18.28 -6.21
C ASN A 565 -14.81 -19.62 -6.42
N LEU A 566 -13.46 -19.62 -6.45
CA LEU A 566 -12.66 -20.82 -6.70
C LEU A 566 -12.90 -21.94 -5.67
N ASN A 567 -13.43 -21.63 -4.48
CA ASN A 567 -13.80 -22.64 -3.48
C ASN A 567 -14.81 -23.68 -3.99
N ALA A 568 -15.59 -23.36 -5.03
CA ALA A 568 -16.49 -24.30 -5.69
C ALA A 568 -15.81 -25.11 -6.81
N GLN A 569 -14.57 -24.76 -7.19
CA GLN A 569 -13.85 -25.34 -8.32
C GLN A 569 -12.70 -26.27 -7.91
N VAL A 570 -11.97 -25.95 -6.83
CA VAL A 570 -10.74 -26.67 -6.44
C VAL A 570 -10.99 -28.18 -6.36
N GLY A 571 -10.25 -28.94 -7.19
CA GLY A 571 -10.35 -30.41 -7.28
C GLY A 571 -11.47 -30.95 -8.18
N LEU A 572 -12.28 -30.07 -8.79
CA LEU A 572 -13.40 -30.44 -9.67
C LEU A 572 -13.20 -29.95 -11.11
N CYS A 573 -12.78 -28.69 -11.28
CA CYS A 573 -12.49 -28.09 -12.58
C CYS A 573 -11.39 -27.03 -12.46
N ARG A 574 -10.77 -26.70 -13.60
CA ARG A 574 -9.63 -25.77 -13.66
C ARG A 574 -9.90 -24.67 -14.70
N PRO A 575 -9.80 -23.38 -14.32
CA PRO A 575 -9.98 -22.24 -15.22
C PRO A 575 -9.24 -22.32 -16.55
N GLY A 576 -7.96 -22.71 -16.51
CA GLY A 576 -7.15 -22.84 -17.72
C GLY A 576 -7.64 -23.90 -18.71
N GLU A 577 -8.41 -24.90 -18.26
CA GLU A 577 -8.91 -25.98 -19.12
C GLU A 577 -10.22 -25.65 -19.83
N PHE A 578 -10.96 -24.65 -19.36
CA PHE A 578 -12.22 -24.23 -19.96
C PHE A 578 -12.15 -22.86 -20.65
N GLY A 579 -10.95 -22.29 -20.79
CA GLY A 579 -10.68 -21.15 -21.69
C GLY A 579 -10.44 -19.81 -21.00
N ALA A 580 -10.19 -19.77 -19.69
CA ALA A 580 -9.67 -18.56 -19.06
C ALA A 580 -8.18 -18.38 -19.40
N ASP A 581 -7.76 -17.16 -19.73
CA ASP A 581 -6.34 -16.83 -20.03
C ASP A 581 -5.59 -16.36 -18.79
N VAL A 582 -6.30 -15.71 -17.87
CA VAL A 582 -5.76 -15.19 -16.60
C VAL A 582 -6.86 -15.18 -15.54
N ALA A 583 -6.49 -15.41 -14.28
CA ALA A 583 -7.38 -15.21 -13.15
C ALA A 583 -6.63 -14.66 -11.94
N HIS A 584 -7.34 -14.01 -11.04
CA HIS A 584 -6.86 -13.82 -9.67
C HIS A 584 -7.44 -14.86 -8.73
N LEU A 585 -6.77 -15.08 -7.61
CA LEU A 585 -7.26 -15.93 -6.51
C LEU A 585 -7.32 -15.11 -5.22
N ASN A 586 -8.42 -15.21 -4.48
CA ASN A 586 -8.48 -14.65 -3.13
C ASN A 586 -7.95 -15.68 -2.12
N LEU A 587 -6.67 -15.60 -1.76
CA LEU A 587 -6.10 -16.45 -0.71
C LEU A 587 -6.83 -16.28 0.64
N HIS A 588 -7.31 -15.05 0.93
CA HIS A 588 -8.13 -14.74 2.11
C HIS A 588 -9.60 -15.20 2.04
N LYS A 589 -9.96 -15.95 0.99
CA LYS A 589 -11.26 -16.61 0.86
C LYS A 589 -11.04 -18.10 0.73
N THR A 590 -10.48 -18.52 -0.41
CA THR A 590 -10.36 -19.94 -0.76
C THR A 590 -9.23 -20.64 0.00
N PHE A 591 -8.16 -19.94 0.38
CA PHE A 591 -6.94 -20.55 0.93
C PHE A 591 -6.57 -20.01 2.33
N CYS A 592 -7.60 -19.84 3.17
CA CYS A 592 -7.51 -19.72 4.62
C CYS A 592 -6.73 -18.53 5.23
N ILE A 593 -6.18 -17.59 4.44
CA ILE A 593 -5.71 -16.32 5.02
C ILE A 593 -6.90 -15.66 5.76
N PRO A 594 -6.73 -15.18 7.00
CA PRO A 594 -7.84 -14.61 7.76
C PRO A 594 -8.37 -13.32 7.14
N HIS A 595 -9.68 -13.10 7.23
CA HIS A 595 -10.32 -11.90 6.69
C HIS A 595 -9.86 -10.60 7.35
N GLY A 596 -9.48 -10.65 8.63
CA GLY A 596 -8.82 -9.52 9.31
C GLY A 596 -9.72 -8.31 9.64
N GLY A 597 -11.04 -8.41 9.46
CA GLY A 597 -12.03 -7.40 9.90
C GLY A 597 -13.11 -7.05 8.89
#